data_AF-A0A960BSX9-F1
#
_entry.id   AF-A0A960BSX9-F1
#
_cell.length_a   1.000
_cell.length_b   1.000
_cell.length_c   1.000
_cell.angle_alpha   90.00
_cell.angle_beta   90.00
_cell.angle_gamma   90.00
#
_symmetry.space_group_name_H-M   'P 1'
#
loop_
_entity.id
_entity.type
_entity.pdbx_description
1 polymer ?
#
loop_
_entity_poly.entity_id
_entity_poly.type
_entity_poly.pdbx_seq_one_letter_code
_entity_poly.pdbx_strand_id
1 'polypeptide(L)' 'MSEHVREAEAFLAEHWRPGVDPEAWRELVVDERWAALRWPSQWYGRDLTDDQAKEVEAVFRAAGAPGPGQDVYNLWA' A
#
# COMPACT_ATOMS: atom_id res chain seq x y z
N MET A 1 -14.74 -9.22 4.11
CA MET A 1 -13.34 -8.91 3.77
C MET A 1 -13.29 -8.56 2.29
N SER A 2 -12.96 -7.30 1.96
CA SER A 2 -12.91 -6.82 0.58
C SER A 2 -11.80 -7.52 -0.21
N GLU A 3 -11.84 -7.43 -1.53
CA GLU A 3 -10.82 -8.02 -2.40
C GLU A 3 -9.44 -7.38 -2.18
N HIS A 4 -9.40 -6.05 -2.05
CA HIS A 4 -8.16 -5.31 -1.83
C HIS A 4 -7.48 -5.66 -0.50
N VAL A 5 -8.25 -5.98 0.54
CA VAL A 5 -7.69 -6.47 1.81
C VAL A 5 -6.99 -7.81 1.62
N ARG A 6 -7.63 -8.76 0.92
CA ARG A 6 -7.03 -10.07 0.63
C ARG A 6 -5.75 -9.95 -0.20
N GLU A 7 -5.76 -9.06 -1.18
CA GLU A 7 -4.61 -8.80 -2.03
C GLU A 7 -3.46 -8.17 -1.24
N ALA A 8 -3.75 -7.20 -0.36
CA ALA A 8 -2.77 -6.59 0.53
C ALA A 8 -2.17 -7.61 1.51
N GLU A 9 -3.01 -8.47 2.10
CA GLU A 9 -2.55 -9.55 2.98
C GLU A 9 -1.61 -10.52 2.26
N ALA A 10 -1.94 -10.93 1.03
CA ALA A 10 -1.11 -11.81 0.22
C ALA A 10 0.23 -11.16 -0.14
N PHE A 11 0.20 -9.90 -0.60
CA PHE A 11 1.41 -9.12 -0.90
C PHE A 11 2.33 -9.01 0.32
N LEU A 12 1.78 -8.67 1.49
CA LEU A 12 2.56 -8.56 2.72
C LEU A 12 3.14 -9.91 3.16
N ALA A 13 2.37 -11.01 3.04
CA ALA A 13 2.84 -12.34 3.41
C ALA A 13 4.05 -12.80 2.56
N GLU A 14 4.09 -12.41 1.29
CA GLU A 14 5.16 -12.78 0.37
C GLU A 14 6.40 -11.88 0.54
N HIS A 15 6.19 -10.57 0.70
CA HIS A 15 7.26 -9.60 0.53
C HIS A 15 7.72 -8.92 1.83
N TRP A 16 6.88 -8.84 2.86
CA TRP A 16 7.17 -8.11 4.08
C TRP A 16 7.65 -9.01 5.23
N ARG A 17 8.69 -8.56 5.92
CA ARG A 17 9.23 -9.17 7.14
C ARG A 17 10.13 -8.16 7.87
N PRO A 18 10.24 -8.19 9.21
CA PRO A 18 11.16 -7.30 9.90
C PRO A 18 12.59 -7.44 9.37
N GLY A 19 13.21 -6.32 9.00
CA GLY A 19 14.58 -6.28 8.49
C GLY A 19 14.73 -6.37 6.96
N VAL A 20 13.65 -6.28 6.17
CA VAL A 20 13.80 -6.00 4.73
C VAL A 20 14.55 -4.68 4.55
N ASP A 21 15.36 -4.60 3.49
CA ASP A 21 15.99 -3.34 3.12
C ASP A 21 14.92 -2.25 2.88
N PRO A 22 15.02 -1.08 3.55
CA PRO A 22 13.99 -0.05 3.46
C PRO A 22 13.85 0.61 2.08
N GLU A 23 14.93 0.67 1.30
CA GLU A 23 14.91 1.27 -0.04
C GLU A 23 14.22 0.30 -1.01
N ALA A 24 14.66 -0.95 -1.05
CA ALA A 24 14.04 -1.99 -1.86
C ALA A 24 12.56 -2.20 -1.50
N TRP A 25 12.19 -2.07 -0.22
CA TRP A 25 10.79 -2.15 0.20
C TRP A 25 9.95 -1.00 -0.38
N ARG A 26 10.47 0.24 -0.35
CA ARG A 26 9.75 1.40 -0.89
C ARG A 26 9.56 1.29 -2.39
N GLU A 27 10.59 0.87 -3.11
CA GLU A 27 10.52 0.62 -4.55
C GLU A 27 9.45 -0.43 -4.86
N LEU A 28 9.46 -1.55 -4.15
CA LEU A 28 8.47 -2.61 -4.34
C LEU A 28 7.03 -2.13 -4.08
N VAL A 29 6.81 -1.35 -3.02
CA VAL A 29 5.48 -0.77 -2.70
C VAL A 29 5.01 0.18 -3.81
N VAL A 30 5.92 0.93 -4.44
CA VAL A 30 5.59 1.83 -5.56
C VAL A 30 5.30 1.02 -6.83
N ASP A 31 6.17 0.08 -7.17
CA ASP A 31 6.04 -0.76 -8.37
C ASP A 31 4.76 -1.59 -8.35
N GLU A 32 4.41 -2.14 -7.19
CA GLU A 32 3.19 -2.90 -6.95
C GLU A 32 1.98 -2.00 -6.64
N ARG A 33 2.12 -0.67 -6.79
CA ARG A 33 1.04 0.33 -6.70
C ARG A 33 0.33 0.42 -5.35
N TRP A 34 1.01 0.09 -4.26
CA TRP A 34 0.45 0.21 -2.91
C TRP A 34 0.64 1.61 -2.30
N ALA A 35 1.51 2.44 -2.88
CA ALA A 35 1.85 3.76 -2.35
C ALA A 35 0.68 4.77 -2.40
N ALA A 36 -0.06 4.83 -3.51
CA ALA A 36 -1.08 5.86 -3.80
C ALA A 36 -2.43 5.22 -4.15
N LEU A 37 -3.14 4.73 -3.12
CA LEU A 37 -4.31 3.87 -3.29
C LEU A 37 -5.47 4.55 -4.03
N ARG A 38 -5.71 5.83 -3.75
CA ARG A 38 -6.85 6.59 -4.31
C ARG A 38 -6.58 7.19 -5.67
N TRP A 39 -5.33 7.18 -6.13
CA TRP A 39 -5.00 7.71 -7.44
C TRP A 39 -5.64 6.85 -8.54
N PRO A 40 -5.97 7.45 -9.69
CA PRO A 40 -6.46 6.67 -10.81
C PRO A 40 -5.43 5.62 -11.27
N SER A 41 -5.88 4.42 -11.65
CA SER A 41 -4.97 3.36 -12.12
C SER A 41 -4.22 3.71 -13.39
N GLN A 42 -4.81 4.57 -14.24
CA GLN A 42 -4.12 5.16 -15.41
C GLN A 42 -2.91 6.02 -15.01
N TRP A 43 -2.84 6.46 -13.75
CA TRP A 43 -1.75 7.22 -13.15
C TRP A 43 -1.09 6.43 -12.01
N TYR A 44 -0.96 5.11 -12.18
CA TYR A 44 -0.24 4.21 -11.28
C TYR A 44 -0.86 4.01 -9.88
N GLY A 45 -2.07 4.52 -9.64
CA GLY A 45 -2.83 4.21 -8.42
C GLY A 45 -3.65 2.92 -8.54
N ARG A 46 -4.67 2.79 -7.68
CA ARG A 46 -5.56 1.61 -7.62
C ARG A 46 -7.05 1.94 -7.71
N ASP A 47 -7.43 3.20 -7.95
CA ASP A 47 -8.83 3.66 -7.99
C ASP A 47 -9.64 3.33 -6.72
N LEU A 48 -8.98 3.16 -5.56
CA LEU A 48 -9.69 2.81 -4.34
C LEU A 48 -10.48 4.01 -3.82
N THR A 49 -11.70 3.74 -3.36
CA THR A 49 -12.45 4.72 -2.56
C THR A 49 -11.76 4.93 -1.21
N ASP A 50 -12.11 6.03 -0.53
CA ASP A 50 -11.57 6.33 0.80
C ASP A 50 -11.73 5.20 1.81
N ASP A 51 -12.89 4.52 1.80
CA ASP A 51 -13.17 3.44 2.73
C ASP A 51 -12.37 2.18 2.39
N GLN A 52 -12.26 1.83 1.10
CA GLN A 52 -11.42 0.71 0.65
C GLN A 52 -9.94 0.94 0.95
N ALA A 53 -9.45 2.15 0.72
CA ALA A 53 -8.06 2.51 1.01
C ALA A 53 -7.77 2.44 2.53
N LYS A 54 -8.69 2.91 3.38
CA LYS A 54 -8.56 2.79 4.85
C LYS A 54 -8.50 1.34 5.32
N GLU A 55 -9.28 0.45 4.71
CA GLU A 55 -9.20 -0.99 5.01
C GLU A 55 -7.80 -1.55 4.71
N VAL A 56 -7.24 -1.24 3.53
CA VAL A 56 -5.89 -1.66 3.14
C VAL A 56 -4.81 -1.03 4.05
N GLU A 57 -4.91 0.26 4.34
CA GLU A 57 -3.99 0.96 5.25
C GLU A 57 -3.99 0.31 6.64
N ALA A 58 -5.14 -0.18 7.12
CA ALA A 58 -5.24 -0.91 8.39
C ALA A 58 -4.49 -2.25 8.35
N VAL A 59 -4.50 -2.96 7.21
CA VAL A 59 -3.72 -4.20 7.03
C VAL A 59 -2.22 -3.93 7.12
N PHE A 60 -1.72 -2.95 6.37
CA PHE A 60 -0.30 -2.55 6.42
C PHE A 60 0.11 -2.10 7.83
N ARG A 61 -0.74 -1.30 8.49
CA ARG A 61 -0.52 -0.85 9.87
C ARG A 61 -0.46 -2.02 10.83
N ALA A 62 -1.36 -3.00 10.72
CA ALA A 62 -1.38 -4.20 11.57
C ALA A 62 -0.13 -5.07 11.36
N ALA A 63 0.38 -5.15 10.14
CA ALA A 63 1.62 -5.85 9.82
C ALA A 63 2.91 -5.06 10.18
N GLY A 64 2.77 -3.80 10.60
CA GLY A 64 3.90 -2.89 10.83
C GLY A 64 4.67 -2.54 9.55
N ALA A 65 4.06 -2.72 8.38
CA ALA A 65 4.65 -2.46 7.08
C ALA A 65 4.42 -0.98 6.67
N PRO A 66 5.47 -0.19 6.42
CA PRO A 66 5.30 1.15 5.86
C PRO A 66 4.90 1.06 4.38
N GLY A 67 4.27 2.10 3.81
CA GLY A 67 4.02 2.11 2.37
C GLY A 67 2.78 2.89 1.93
N PRO A 68 1.56 2.47 2.31
CA PRO A 68 0.35 3.05 1.77
C PRO A 68 0.05 4.44 2.32
N GLY A 69 -0.82 5.16 1.62
CA GLY A 69 -1.34 6.47 2.03
C GLY A 69 -0.46 7.65 1.66
N GLN A 70 0.51 7.49 0.75
CA GLN A 70 1.34 8.62 0.29
C GLN A 70 0.49 9.72 -0.37
N ASP A 71 -0.61 9.33 -1.00
CA ASP A 71 -1.64 10.18 -1.60
C ASP A 71 -2.37 11.11 -0.61
N VAL A 72 -2.24 10.86 0.70
CA VAL A 72 -2.86 11.70 1.75
C VAL A 72 -1.86 12.32 2.71
N TYR A 73 -0.71 11.68 2.94
CA TYR A 73 0.28 12.16 3.91
C TYR A 73 1.43 12.96 3.29
N ASN A 74 1.70 12.80 2.00
CA ASN A 74 2.89 13.35 1.35
C ASN A 74 2.53 14.29 0.19
N LEU A 75 1.71 15.31 0.48
CA LEU A 75 1.14 16.24 -0.51
C LEU A 75 2.11 17.31 -1.02
N TRP A 76 3.38 17.26 -0.61
CA TRP A 76 4.41 18.26 -0.97
C TRP A 76 5.70 17.63 -1.53
N ALA A 77 5.67 16.33 -1.84
CA ALA A 77 6.80 15.63 -2.45
C ALA A 77 7.06 16.06 -3.90
#